data_AF-A0A1Y4EX95-F1
#
_entry.id   AF-A0A1Y4EX95-F1
#
_cell.length_a   1.000
_cell.length_b   1.000
_cell.length_c   1.000
_cell.angle_alpha   90.00
_cell.angle_beta   90.00
_cell.angle_gamma   90.00
#
_symmetry.space_group_name_H-M   'P 1'
#
loop_
_entity.id
_entity.type
_entity.pdbx_description
1 polymer ?
#
loop_
_entity_poly.entity_id
_entity_poly.type
_entity_poly.pdbx_seq_one_letter_code
_entity_poly.pdbx_strand_id
1 'polypeptide(L)'
;MAVFRIERTRDYTVMSNHHLRDKGLSLKSKGLLSMMLSLPEDWNYTTRGLAKICKEGVDAIGGALRELESAGYIVRHQMRDRQGRISDTEYVIYEQPQPKAPDTPQPDTASPDTENPYLDSPDTEKPAELNIEKSKTQKSNTQGSSTDSIPFRGFAAARPPERKGRDAMSVEEMQSYRDLVLENIEYDHLCREFTTYREDLDEIVELIVETVCARRKTTRIAGADFPHEVVRSRFLKLDSSHIEFVMECLHNNTTEVRNMKQYLLTVLFNAPTTMNNHYTAQVNHDMHAGGW
;
A
#
# COMPACT_ATOMS: atom_id res chain seq x y z
N MET A 1 -10.06 -13.52 -7.16
CA MET A 1 -9.12 -12.73 -6.34
C MET A 1 -9.92 -11.91 -5.35
N ALA A 2 -9.53 -11.87 -4.09
CA ALA A 2 -10.13 -10.95 -3.12
C ALA A 2 -9.53 -9.55 -3.32
N VAL A 3 -10.38 -8.51 -3.42
CA VAL A 3 -9.95 -7.12 -3.52
C VAL A 3 -10.26 -6.45 -2.18
N PHE A 4 -9.24 -6.31 -1.34
CA PHE A 4 -9.36 -5.56 -0.09
C PHE A 4 -9.32 -4.06 -0.40
N ARG A 5 -10.38 -3.34 -0.04
CA ARG A 5 -10.41 -1.87 -0.10
C ARG A 5 -10.09 -1.33 1.28
N ILE A 6 -8.95 -0.66 1.40
CA ILE A 6 -8.59 0.09 2.59
C ILE A 6 -9.24 1.46 2.45
N GLU A 7 -10.30 1.71 3.22
CA GLU A 7 -10.77 3.06 3.50
C GLU A 7 -9.63 3.90 4.07
N ARG A 8 -9.38 5.06 3.46
CA ARG A 8 -8.38 6.04 3.90
C ARG A 8 -9.11 7.20 4.54
N THR A 9 -8.68 7.57 5.74
CA THR A 9 -9.25 8.68 6.53
C THR A 9 -8.43 9.96 6.47
N ARG A 10 -7.13 9.85 6.12
CA ARG A 10 -6.17 10.95 5.94
C ARG A 10 -5.27 10.71 4.72
N ASP A 11 -4.63 11.77 4.24
CA ASP A 11 -3.61 11.77 3.18
C ASP A 11 -4.04 11.03 1.89
N TYR A 12 -5.25 11.31 1.43
CA TYR A 12 -5.83 10.75 0.21
C TYR A 12 -6.43 11.84 -0.67
N THR A 13 -6.30 11.67 -1.98
CA THR A 13 -6.92 12.54 -2.97
C THR A 13 -8.23 11.91 -3.44
N VAL A 14 -9.34 12.65 -3.29
CA VAL A 14 -10.60 12.32 -3.95
C VAL A 14 -10.55 12.90 -5.35
N MET A 15 -10.69 12.04 -6.36
CA MET A 15 -10.77 12.43 -7.76
C MET A 15 -11.73 11.52 -8.52
N SER A 16 -12.32 12.00 -9.62
CA SER A 16 -13.11 11.15 -10.52
C SER A 16 -12.31 9.94 -11.02
N ASN A 17 -13.01 8.83 -11.25
CA ASN A 17 -12.41 7.62 -11.83
C ASN A 17 -12.34 7.67 -13.38
N HIS A 18 -12.63 8.82 -14.01
CA HIS A 18 -12.79 8.91 -15.46
C HIS A 18 -11.49 8.60 -16.22
N HIS A 19 -10.42 9.37 -15.98
CA HIS A 19 -9.10 9.16 -16.58
C HIS A 19 -8.51 7.79 -16.25
N LEU A 20 -8.72 7.28 -15.04
CA LEU A 20 -8.28 5.95 -14.63
C LEU A 20 -8.90 4.84 -15.50
N ARG A 21 -10.15 5.02 -15.93
CA ARG A 21 -10.91 4.08 -16.77
C ARG A 21 -10.73 4.30 -18.27
N ASP A 22 -10.24 5.47 -18.68
CA ASP A 22 -9.97 5.80 -20.07
C ASP A 22 -9.00 4.80 -20.72
N LYS A 23 -9.36 4.22 -21.86
CA LYS A 23 -8.49 3.26 -22.57
C LYS A 23 -7.53 3.92 -23.55
N GLY A 24 -7.74 5.20 -23.88
CA GLY A 24 -6.87 5.99 -24.75
C GLY A 24 -5.63 6.55 -24.03
N LEU A 25 -5.63 6.60 -22.70
CA LEU A 25 -4.50 7.09 -21.90
C LEU A 25 -3.53 5.98 -21.48
N SER A 26 -2.24 6.23 -21.67
CA SER A 26 -1.14 5.45 -21.10
C SER A 26 -1.15 5.50 -19.57
N LEU A 27 -0.60 4.46 -18.92
CA LEU A 27 -0.46 4.42 -17.46
C LEU A 27 0.38 5.58 -16.91
N LYS A 28 1.34 6.09 -17.69
CA LYS A 28 2.15 7.26 -17.34
C LYS A 28 1.28 8.51 -17.26
N SER A 29 0.44 8.75 -18.26
CA SER A 29 -0.45 9.91 -18.31
C SER A 29 -1.58 9.83 -17.28
N LYS A 30 -2.10 8.64 -16.99
CA LYS A 30 -3.01 8.42 -15.85
C LYS A 30 -2.36 8.74 -14.51
N GLY A 31 -1.13 8.27 -14.30
CA GLY A 31 -0.34 8.56 -13.09
C GLY A 31 -0.06 10.04 -12.95
N LEU A 32 0.39 10.70 -14.03
CA LEU A 32 0.69 12.12 -14.04
C LEU A 32 -0.54 12.99 -13.77
N LEU A 33 -1.68 12.72 -14.42
CA LEU A 33 -2.92 13.46 -14.17
C LEU A 33 -3.41 13.27 -12.72
N SER A 34 -3.33 12.05 -12.20
CA SER A 34 -3.68 11.78 -10.79
C SER A 34 -2.76 12.52 -9.81
N MET A 35 -1.46 12.61 -10.13
CA MET A 35 -0.50 13.38 -9.35
C MET A 35 -0.82 14.88 -9.42
N MET A 36 -1.12 15.41 -10.61
CA MET A 36 -1.48 16.83 -10.80
C MET A 36 -2.76 17.20 -10.03
N LEU A 37 -3.78 16.34 -10.03
CA LEU A 37 -5.01 16.53 -9.25
C LEU A 37 -4.82 16.39 -7.72
N SER A 38 -3.66 15.90 -7.26
CA SER A 38 -3.34 15.75 -5.84
C SER A 38 -2.51 16.90 -5.26
N LEU A 39 -2.10 17.86 -6.09
CA LEU A 39 -1.23 18.97 -5.71
C LEU A 39 -2.02 20.26 -5.45
N PRO A 40 -1.51 21.18 -4.61
CA PRO A 40 -2.11 22.50 -4.42
C PRO A 40 -2.20 23.34 -5.72
N GLU A 41 -3.16 24.26 -5.80
CA GLU A 41 -3.36 25.11 -6.97
C GLU A 41 -2.15 26.02 -7.28
N ASP A 42 -1.39 26.43 -6.26
CA ASP A 42 -0.18 27.25 -6.35
C ASP A 42 1.10 26.46 -6.70
N TRP A 43 0.98 25.16 -6.97
CA TRP A 43 2.14 24.32 -7.29
C TRP A 43 2.76 24.66 -8.65
N ASN A 44 4.06 24.40 -8.80
CA ASN A 44 4.77 24.57 -10.07
C ASN A 44 4.48 23.41 -11.04
N TYR A 45 3.41 23.55 -11.82
CA TYR A 45 2.98 22.59 -12.85
C TYR A 45 3.83 22.59 -14.14
N THR A 46 4.93 23.34 -14.21
CA THR A 46 5.83 23.26 -15.39
C THR A 46 6.42 21.85 -15.53
N THR A 47 6.80 21.47 -16.76
CA THR A 47 7.39 20.14 -17.04
C THR A 47 8.63 19.86 -16.18
N ARG A 48 9.41 20.89 -15.80
CA ARG A 48 10.55 20.77 -14.89
C ARG A 48 10.13 20.63 -13.42
N GLY A 49 9.07 21.33 -13.00
CA GLY A 49 8.51 21.22 -11.65
C GLY A 49 7.95 19.82 -11.39
N LEU A 50 7.16 19.29 -12.32
CA LEU A 50 6.62 17.93 -12.27
C LEU A 50 7.74 16.86 -12.33
N ALA A 51 8.74 17.03 -13.20
CA ALA A 51 9.89 16.11 -13.26
C ALA A 51 10.79 16.12 -12.00
N LYS A 52 10.62 17.07 -11.09
CA LYS A 52 11.36 17.11 -9.80
C LYS A 52 10.73 16.22 -8.73
N ILE A 53 9.43 15.93 -8.84
CA ILE A 53 8.67 15.09 -7.89
C ILE A 53 8.38 13.69 -8.44
N CYS A 54 8.42 13.50 -9.76
CA CYS A 54 8.31 12.20 -10.40
C CYS A 54 9.67 11.50 -10.53
N LYS A 55 9.67 10.17 -10.73
CA LYS A 55 10.88 9.39 -11.05
C LYS A 55 11.26 9.55 -12.53
N GLU A 56 10.28 9.91 -13.35
CA GLU A 56 10.33 10.13 -14.78
C GLU A 56 11.05 11.43 -15.15
N GLY A 57 11.97 11.36 -16.11
CA GLY A 57 12.67 12.54 -16.63
C GLY A 57 11.77 13.50 -17.43
N VAL A 58 12.27 14.70 -17.68
CA VAL A 58 11.56 15.82 -18.33
C VAL A 58 10.87 15.41 -19.64
N ASP A 59 11.54 14.62 -20.50
CA ASP A 59 10.98 14.19 -21.79
C ASP A 59 9.81 13.21 -21.62
N ALA A 60 9.86 12.36 -20.59
CA ALA A 60 8.79 11.42 -20.27
C ALA A 60 7.55 12.15 -19.73
N ILE A 61 7.75 13.18 -18.90
CA ILE A 61 6.67 14.07 -18.44
C ILE A 61 6.12 14.91 -19.61
N GLY A 62 6.97 15.47 -20.46
CA GLY A 62 6.57 16.23 -21.65
C GLY A 62 5.84 15.39 -22.71
N GLY A 63 6.12 14.09 -22.80
CA GLY A 63 5.32 13.13 -23.56
C GLY A 63 3.93 12.93 -22.98
N ALA A 64 3.82 12.74 -21.66
CA ALA A 64 2.56 12.52 -20.97
C ALA A 64 1.66 13.78 -20.97
N LEU A 65 2.21 14.98 -20.80
CA LEU A 65 1.46 16.23 -20.92
C LEU A 65 0.82 16.39 -22.31
N ARG A 66 1.56 16.11 -23.39
CA ARG A 66 1.02 16.15 -24.76
C ARG A 66 -0.09 15.11 -25.01
N GLU A 67 0.00 13.93 -24.38
CA GLU A 67 -1.04 12.92 -24.44
C GLU A 67 -2.32 13.40 -23.74
N LEU A 68 -2.19 14.02 -22.55
CA LEU A 68 -3.30 14.58 -21.78
C LEU A 68 -3.94 15.81 -22.45
N GLU A 69 -3.14 16.68 -23.06
CA GLU A 69 -3.61 17.79 -23.92
C GLU A 69 -4.39 17.25 -25.13
N SER A 70 -3.85 16.26 -25.84
CA SER A 70 -4.51 15.64 -27.00
C SER A 70 -5.82 14.94 -26.63
N ALA A 71 -5.89 14.35 -25.44
CA ALA A 71 -7.09 13.72 -24.89
C ALA A 71 -8.09 14.70 -24.24
N GLY A 72 -7.76 15.99 -24.13
CA GLY A 72 -8.65 17.04 -23.60
C GLY A 72 -8.73 17.14 -22.07
N TYR A 73 -7.84 16.47 -21.34
CA TYR A 73 -7.76 16.57 -19.87
C TYR A 73 -6.95 17.79 -19.38
N ILE A 74 -6.13 18.37 -20.25
CA ILE A 74 -5.29 19.53 -19.94
C ILE A 74 -5.42 20.57 -21.06
N VAL A 75 -5.54 21.84 -20.69
CA VAL A 75 -5.37 23.00 -21.60
C VAL A 75 -4.17 23.80 -21.13
N ARG A 76 -3.34 24.26 -22.07
CA ARG A 76 -2.08 24.94 -21.80
C ARG A 76 -2.11 26.37 -22.31
N HIS A 77 -1.98 27.34 -21.42
CA HIS A 77 -1.88 28.77 -21.76
C HIS A 77 -0.42 29.23 -21.63
N GLN A 78 0.19 29.66 -22.74
CA GLN A 78 1.56 30.18 -22.75
C GLN A 78 1.53 31.71 -22.81
N MET A 79 2.05 32.36 -21.77
CA MET A 79 2.26 33.81 -21.76
C MET A 79 3.59 34.12 -22.45
N ARG A 80 3.61 35.08 -23.39
CA ARG A 80 4.85 35.55 -24.04
C ARG A 80 5.23 36.94 -23.53
N ASP A 81 6.52 37.17 -23.32
CA ASP A 81 7.07 38.49 -22.96
C ASP A 81 7.05 39.45 -24.15
N ARG A 82 7.44 40.72 -23.92
CA ARG A 82 7.54 41.75 -24.97
C ARG A 82 8.63 41.45 -26.01
N GLN A 83 9.44 40.42 -25.81
CA GLN A 83 10.50 39.95 -26.67
C GLN A 83 10.12 38.64 -27.39
N GLY A 84 8.87 38.17 -27.23
CA GLY A 84 8.32 36.97 -27.88
C GLY A 84 8.74 35.65 -27.23
N ARG A 85 9.49 35.66 -26.12
CA ARG A 85 9.89 34.45 -25.39
C ARG A 85 8.75 33.99 -24.49
N ILE A 86 8.66 32.68 -24.24
CA ILE A 86 7.70 32.13 -23.29
C ILE A 86 8.12 32.60 -21.88
N SER A 87 7.30 33.46 -21.28
CA SER A 87 7.51 34.03 -19.95
C SER A 87 6.89 33.17 -18.86
N ASP A 88 5.74 32.55 -19.16
CA ASP A 88 5.01 31.71 -18.21
C ASP A 88 4.19 30.64 -18.94
N THR A 89 3.79 29.58 -18.24
CA THR A 89 2.95 28.51 -18.78
C THR A 89 2.00 27.98 -17.71
N GLU A 90 0.75 28.38 -17.84
CA GLU A 90 -0.37 27.97 -17.01
C GLU A 90 -1.05 26.72 -17.59
N TYR A 91 -1.55 25.84 -16.71
CA TYR A 91 -2.28 24.63 -17.10
C TYR A 91 -3.64 24.62 -16.42
N VAL A 92 -4.70 24.49 -17.22
CA VAL A 92 -6.03 24.16 -16.71
C VAL A 92 -6.20 22.65 -16.77
N ILE A 93 -6.45 22.03 -15.62
CA ILE A 93 -6.48 20.58 -15.45
C ILE A 93 -7.94 20.17 -15.18
N TYR A 94 -8.42 19.17 -15.91
CA TYR A 94 -9.80 18.69 -15.80
C TYR A 94 -9.85 17.20 -15.43
N GLU A 95 -10.77 16.84 -14.54
CA GLU A 95 -11.03 15.43 -14.20
C GLU A 95 -11.73 14.64 -15.31
N GLN A 96 -12.37 15.34 -16.24
CA GLN A 96 -13.08 14.79 -17.39
C GLN A 96 -12.59 15.49 -18.66
N PRO A 97 -12.48 14.78 -19.80
CA PRO A 97 -11.95 15.36 -21.01
C PRO A 97 -12.94 16.41 -21.55
N GLN A 98 -12.45 17.63 -21.76
CA GLN A 98 -13.26 18.68 -22.36
C GLN A 98 -13.46 18.40 -23.85
N PRO A 99 -14.67 18.64 -24.40
CA PRO A 99 -14.86 18.61 -25.84
C PRO A 99 -13.94 19.65 -26.47
N LYS A 100 -13.17 19.24 -27.49
CA LYS A 100 -12.30 20.15 -28.22
C LYS A 100 -13.15 21.26 -28.84
N ALA A 101 -13.06 22.46 -28.27
CA ALA A 101 -13.68 23.63 -28.87
C ALA A 101 -13.12 23.80 -30.29
N PRO A 102 -13.96 24.02 -31.31
CA PRO A 102 -13.48 24.55 -32.57
C PRO A 102 -12.84 25.92 -32.30
N ASP A 103 -11.67 26.14 -32.89
CA ASP A 103 -11.01 27.45 -32.98
C ASP A 103 -10.56 28.12 -31.66
N THR A 104 -9.69 27.44 -30.91
CA THR A 104 -8.61 28.16 -30.21
C THR A 104 -7.32 28.01 -31.02
N PRO A 105 -6.66 29.10 -31.48
CA PRO A 105 -5.42 28.98 -32.25
C PRO A 105 -4.35 28.30 -31.40
N GLN A 106 -3.95 27.10 -31.82
CA GLN A 106 -2.89 26.33 -31.19
C GLN A 106 -1.60 27.17 -31.29
N PRO A 107 -0.99 27.61 -30.16
CA PRO A 107 0.17 28.48 -30.24
C PRO A 107 1.34 27.70 -30.85
N ASP A 108 1.81 28.17 -32.02
CA ASP A 108 2.80 27.51 -32.86
C ASP A 108 3.98 27.01 -32.02
N THR A 109 3.97 25.70 -31.76
CA THR A 109 5.10 24.99 -31.19
C THR A 109 5.88 24.46 -32.37
N ALA A 110 6.58 25.36 -33.06
CA ALA A 110 7.58 24.97 -34.03
C ALA A 110 8.56 24.01 -33.36
N SER A 111 8.63 22.77 -33.85
CA SER A 111 9.68 21.85 -33.47
C SER A 111 11.03 22.52 -33.74
N PRO A 112 11.97 22.54 -32.77
CA PRO A 112 13.35 22.74 -33.13
C PRO A 112 13.78 21.50 -33.95
N ASP A 113 13.96 21.68 -35.24
CA ASP A 113 14.61 20.68 -36.09
C ASP A 113 16.02 20.45 -35.56
N THR A 114 16.21 19.36 -34.84
CA THR A 114 17.54 18.84 -34.52
C THR A 114 18.05 18.14 -35.78
N GLU A 115 18.80 18.86 -36.60
CA GLU A 115 19.52 18.29 -37.74
C GLU A 115 20.34 17.07 -37.28
N ASN A 116 20.12 15.93 -37.91
CA ASN A 116 21.02 14.78 -37.80
C ASN A 116 22.30 15.08 -38.61
N PRO A 117 23.49 15.11 -38.00
CA PRO A 117 24.73 15.08 -38.76
C PRO A 117 24.88 13.69 -39.39
N TYR A 118 24.67 13.64 -40.71
CA TYR A 118 24.91 12.46 -41.53
C TYR A 118 26.40 12.10 -41.49
N LEU A 119 26.73 10.82 -41.25
CA LEU A 119 28.08 10.30 -41.46
C LEU A 119 27.99 8.86 -41.96
N ASP A 120 28.79 8.57 -42.98
CA ASP A 120 28.60 7.47 -43.91
C ASP A 120 28.62 6.07 -43.30
N SER A 121 27.85 5.18 -43.94
CA SER A 121 28.11 3.74 -43.92
C SER A 121 29.25 3.42 -44.89
N PRO A 122 30.04 2.38 -44.59
CA PRO A 122 30.13 1.34 -45.62
C PRO A 122 29.85 -0.07 -45.06
N ASP A 123 28.79 -0.66 -45.62
CA ASP A 123 28.64 -2.04 -46.10
C ASP A 123 29.34 -3.24 -45.42
N THR A 124 28.49 -4.26 -45.15
CA THR A 124 28.70 -5.69 -45.47
C THR A 124 29.85 -6.39 -44.72
N GLU A 125 29.62 -7.40 -43.86
CA GLU A 125 29.09 -8.73 -44.21
C GLU A 125 28.31 -9.43 -43.07
N LYS A 126 27.50 -10.41 -43.46
CA LYS A 126 26.89 -11.48 -42.63
C LYS A 126 27.28 -12.83 -43.27
N PRO A 127 27.10 -14.00 -42.62
CA PRO A 127 27.02 -14.28 -41.18
C PRO A 127 27.96 -15.44 -40.76
N ALA A 128 28.04 -15.77 -39.47
CA ALA A 128 28.46 -17.11 -39.04
C ALA A 128 27.74 -17.54 -37.76
N GLU A 129 27.23 -18.77 -37.78
CA GLU A 129 26.70 -19.47 -36.61
C GLU A 129 27.86 -19.98 -35.74
N LEU A 130 27.62 -20.24 -34.45
CA LEU A 130 27.82 -21.57 -33.86
C LEU A 130 27.35 -21.61 -32.39
N ASN A 131 27.03 -22.82 -31.95
CA ASN A 131 26.47 -23.19 -30.66
C ASN A 131 27.35 -24.31 -30.07
N ILE A 132 27.04 -24.79 -28.85
CA ILE A 132 27.65 -25.99 -28.21
C ILE A 132 29.05 -25.64 -27.60
N GLU A 133 29.49 -26.08 -26.41
CA GLU A 133 29.13 -27.28 -25.63
C GLU A 133 29.14 -27.11 -24.09
N LYS A 134 28.59 -28.12 -23.39
CA LYS A 134 28.72 -28.34 -21.95
C LYS A 134 30.07 -28.99 -21.61
N SER A 135 30.48 -28.91 -20.35
CA SER A 135 31.27 -30.00 -19.74
C SER A 135 30.92 -30.25 -18.27
N LYS A 136 30.76 -31.54 -17.92
CA LYS A 136 30.62 -32.10 -16.57
C LYS A 136 31.78 -33.06 -16.35
N THR A 137 32.32 -33.12 -15.14
CA THR A 137 33.16 -34.24 -14.66
C THR A 137 32.90 -34.38 -13.16
N GLN A 138 32.10 -35.33 -12.68
CA GLN A 138 32.51 -36.68 -12.21
C GLN A 138 33.78 -36.65 -11.33
N LYS A 139 33.69 -36.82 -10.00
CA LYS A 139 33.41 -38.03 -9.17
C LYS A 139 34.61 -38.99 -8.99
N SER A 140 34.98 -39.23 -7.73
CA SER A 140 35.48 -40.51 -7.24
C SER A 140 35.08 -40.73 -5.77
N ASN A 141 34.79 -41.98 -5.40
CA ASN A 141 34.46 -42.42 -4.03
C ASN A 141 35.72 -42.97 -3.34
N THR A 142 35.67 -43.19 -2.01
CA THR A 142 36.29 -44.36 -1.33
C THR A 142 35.50 -44.69 -0.04
N GLN A 143 35.40 -45.99 0.30
CA GLN A 143 34.77 -46.58 1.50
C GLN A 143 35.69 -46.41 2.74
N GLY A 144 35.33 -46.68 4.00
CA GLY A 144 34.09 -47.13 4.66
C GLY A 144 34.43 -47.67 6.05
N SER A 145 33.45 -47.85 6.95
CA SER A 145 33.33 -49.00 7.89
C SER A 145 32.07 -48.87 8.76
N SER A 146 31.46 -50.02 9.05
CA SER A 146 30.41 -50.26 10.07
C SER A 146 30.89 -49.89 11.49
N THR A 147 30.05 -49.77 12.53
CA THR A 147 28.65 -50.21 12.79
C THR A 147 27.82 -49.05 13.44
N ASP A 148 26.56 -49.14 13.90
CA ASP A 148 25.63 -50.27 14.08
C ASP A 148 24.11 -49.92 14.09
N SER A 149 23.29 -50.98 14.08
CA SER A 149 21.97 -51.16 14.71
C SER A 149 20.74 -50.23 14.47
N ILE A 150 20.02 -50.53 13.38
CA ILE A 150 18.56 -50.76 13.21
C ILE A 150 17.47 -49.67 13.58
N PRO A 151 16.21 -49.75 13.01
CA PRO A 151 15.51 -48.55 12.51
C PRO A 151 13.98 -48.43 12.78
N PHE A 152 13.40 -47.23 12.55
CA PHE A 152 12.17 -47.01 11.76
C PHE A 152 12.00 -45.50 11.48
N ARG A 153 11.99 -45.06 10.21
CA ARG A 153 10.79 -44.61 9.46
C ARG A 153 9.69 -43.95 10.32
N GLY A 154 9.29 -42.70 10.11
CA GLY A 154 9.90 -41.68 9.24
C GLY A 154 8.98 -40.47 8.99
N PHE A 155 9.57 -39.26 9.13
CA PHE A 155 9.41 -38.03 8.33
C PHE A 155 7.97 -37.59 7.92
N ALA A 156 7.60 -36.31 8.06
CA ALA A 156 8.40 -35.15 7.68
C ALA A 156 8.94 -34.32 8.86
N ALA A 157 10.24 -34.01 8.81
CA ALA A 157 10.89 -33.17 9.80
C ALA A 157 10.39 -31.72 9.74
N ALA A 158 10.31 -31.10 10.92
CA ALA A 158 10.12 -29.66 11.04
C ALA A 158 11.18 -28.92 10.21
N ARG A 159 10.75 -27.90 9.46
CA ARG A 159 11.68 -26.90 8.95
C ARG A 159 12.39 -26.27 10.16
N PRO A 160 13.72 -26.08 10.14
CA PRO A 160 14.38 -25.34 11.20
C PRO A 160 13.77 -23.93 11.24
N PRO A 161 13.60 -23.32 12.43
CA PRO A 161 13.12 -21.95 12.52
C PRO A 161 14.04 -21.03 11.70
N GLU A 162 13.45 -20.18 10.85
CA GLU A 162 14.20 -19.24 10.02
C GLU A 162 15.17 -18.44 10.91
N ARG A 163 16.44 -18.34 10.49
CA ARG A 163 17.50 -17.72 11.30
C ARG A 163 17.16 -16.26 11.61
N LYS A 164 16.75 -16.02 12.87
CA LYS A 164 16.49 -14.70 13.46
C LYS A 164 17.79 -13.88 13.44
N GLY A 165 17.94 -12.95 12.49
CA GLY A 165 19.14 -12.10 12.42
C GLY A 165 19.40 -11.34 11.12
N ARG A 166 18.54 -10.36 10.78
CA ARG A 166 19.00 -9.04 10.30
C ARG A 166 17.95 -7.92 10.19
N ASP A 167 16.66 -8.23 10.18
CA ASP A 167 15.60 -7.22 10.00
C ASP A 167 14.83 -6.91 11.29
N ALA A 168 15.51 -6.47 12.35
CA ALA A 168 14.82 -5.84 13.48
C ALA A 168 14.16 -4.54 13.02
N MET A 169 12.93 -4.27 13.46
CA MET A 169 12.28 -2.96 13.28
C MET A 169 13.05 -1.93 14.10
N SER A 170 13.24 -0.73 13.59
CA SER A 170 13.92 0.33 14.34
C SER A 170 13.09 0.74 15.56
N VAL A 171 13.72 1.30 16.59
CA VAL A 171 13.00 1.75 17.79
C VAL A 171 12.07 2.92 17.42
N GLU A 172 12.51 3.77 16.50
CA GLU A 172 11.76 4.89 15.94
C GLU A 172 10.58 4.41 15.09
N GLU A 173 10.75 3.37 14.25
CA GLU A 173 9.65 2.72 13.52
C GLU A 173 8.60 2.16 14.49
N MET A 174 9.03 1.46 15.55
CA MET A 174 8.13 0.88 16.56
C MET A 174 7.39 1.95 17.37
N GLN A 175 8.06 3.05 17.73
CA GLN A 175 7.43 4.19 18.40
C GLN A 175 6.39 4.86 17.50
N SER A 176 6.68 5.06 16.21
CA SER A 176 5.71 5.62 15.25
C SER A 176 4.45 4.77 15.14
N TYR A 177 4.56 3.44 15.18
CA TYR A 177 3.38 2.56 15.25
C TYR A 177 2.65 2.65 16.60
N ARG A 178 3.35 2.84 17.71
CA ARG A 178 2.72 3.07 19.03
C ARG A 178 1.89 4.36 19.02
N ASP A 179 2.48 5.47 18.58
CA ASP A 179 1.83 6.78 18.54
C ASP A 179 0.59 6.74 17.64
N LEU A 180 0.69 6.08 16.47
CA LEU A 180 -0.44 5.84 15.55
C LEU A 180 -1.56 5.00 16.19
N VAL A 181 -1.22 3.97 16.96
CA VAL A 181 -2.21 3.14 17.66
C VAL A 181 -2.92 3.94 18.76
N LEU A 182 -2.17 4.71 19.55
CA LEU A 182 -2.71 5.58 20.61
C LEU A 182 -3.65 6.67 20.05
N GLU A 183 -3.28 7.26 18.91
CA GLU A 183 -4.13 8.22 18.17
C GLU A 183 -5.42 7.56 17.68
N ASN A 184 -5.32 6.42 16.97
CA ASN A 184 -6.48 5.78 16.37
C ASN A 184 -7.51 5.29 17.40
N ILE A 185 -7.08 4.75 18.55
CA ILE A 185 -7.99 4.27 19.61
C ILE A 185 -8.46 5.37 20.58
N GLU A 186 -8.05 6.62 20.35
CA GLU A 186 -8.34 7.76 21.23
C GLU A 186 -7.97 7.48 22.71
N TYR A 187 -6.78 6.94 22.95
CA TYR A 187 -6.37 6.40 24.27
C TYR A 187 -6.61 7.36 25.45
N ASP A 188 -6.37 8.66 25.25
CA ASP A 188 -6.62 9.71 26.26
C ASP A 188 -8.09 9.86 26.65
N HIS A 189 -9.03 9.53 25.76
CA HIS A 189 -10.46 9.49 26.03
C HIS A 189 -10.80 8.26 26.87
N LEU A 190 -10.37 7.08 26.42
CA LEU A 190 -10.59 5.80 27.12
C LEU A 190 -10.04 5.83 28.55
N CYS A 191 -8.85 6.44 28.76
CA CYS A 191 -8.27 6.61 30.09
C CYS A 191 -9.07 7.50 31.06
N ARG A 192 -9.91 8.42 30.54
CA ARG A 192 -10.76 9.30 31.37
C ARG A 192 -12.06 8.61 31.77
N GLU A 193 -12.57 7.76 30.90
CA GLU A 193 -13.82 7.02 31.11
C GLU A 193 -13.58 5.77 31.96
N PHE A 194 -12.58 4.97 31.60
CA PHE A 194 -12.29 3.66 32.22
C PHE A 194 -11.13 3.74 33.21
N THR A 195 -11.19 4.68 34.16
CA THR A 195 -10.11 4.93 35.14
C THR A 195 -9.63 3.70 35.92
N THR A 196 -10.51 2.72 36.17
CA THR A 196 -10.20 1.45 36.86
C THR A 196 -9.45 0.43 36.00
N TYR A 197 -9.54 0.54 34.67
CA TYR A 197 -9.07 -0.49 33.71
C TYR A 197 -7.84 -0.04 32.91
N ARG A 198 -7.07 0.90 33.45
CA ARG A 198 -5.91 1.48 32.76
C ARG A 198 -4.81 0.45 32.47
N GLU A 199 -4.56 -0.47 33.40
CA GLU A 199 -3.56 -1.52 33.23
C GLU A 199 -3.94 -2.50 32.10
N ASP A 200 -5.22 -2.88 32.02
CA ASP A 200 -5.76 -3.72 30.93
C ASP A 200 -5.67 -3.00 29.57
N LEU A 201 -5.97 -1.69 29.54
CA LEU A 201 -5.85 -0.87 28.34
C LEU A 201 -4.39 -0.77 27.86
N ASP A 202 -3.45 -0.61 28.78
CA ASP A 202 -2.01 -0.61 28.47
C ASP A 202 -1.54 -1.97 27.93
N GLU A 203 -2.03 -3.10 28.47
CA GLU A 203 -1.75 -4.45 27.92
C GLU A 203 -2.34 -4.59 26.50
N ILE A 204 -3.56 -4.12 26.26
CA ILE A 204 -4.19 -4.15 24.93
C ILE A 204 -3.40 -3.31 23.92
N VAL A 205 -2.95 -2.11 24.28
CA VAL A 205 -2.10 -1.27 23.41
C VAL A 205 -0.80 -1.99 23.08
N GLU A 206 -0.10 -2.54 24.08
CA GLU A 206 1.15 -3.26 23.85
C GLU A 206 0.95 -4.48 22.94
N LEU A 207 -0.16 -5.21 23.12
CA LEU A 207 -0.52 -6.34 22.27
C LEU A 207 -0.82 -5.93 20.83
N ILE A 208 -1.51 -4.79 20.62
CA ILE A 208 -1.76 -4.24 19.29
C ILE A 208 -0.43 -3.87 18.62
N VAL A 209 0.45 -3.15 19.33
CA VAL A 209 1.76 -2.72 18.82
C VAL A 209 2.67 -3.91 18.51
N GLU A 210 2.80 -4.89 19.40
CA GLU A 210 3.55 -6.14 19.15
C GLU A 210 3.02 -6.85 17.89
N THR A 211 1.70 -6.87 17.72
CA THR A 211 1.04 -7.52 16.58
C THR A 211 1.31 -6.78 15.28
N VAL A 212 1.19 -5.46 15.26
CA VAL A 212 1.45 -4.60 14.09
C VAL A 212 2.92 -4.64 13.68
N CYS A 213 3.85 -4.55 14.65
CA CYS A 213 5.28 -4.48 14.40
C CYS A 213 5.93 -5.84 14.03
N ALA A 214 5.20 -6.95 14.16
CA ALA A 214 5.72 -8.28 13.85
C ALA A 214 6.15 -8.43 12.37
N ARG A 215 7.37 -8.89 12.12
CA ARG A 215 7.87 -9.21 10.78
C ARG A 215 7.72 -10.72 10.50
N ARG A 216 6.54 -11.14 10.02
CA ARG A 216 6.19 -12.52 9.67
C ARG A 216 5.34 -12.58 8.40
N LYS A 217 5.36 -13.70 7.66
CA LYS A 217 4.58 -13.85 6.41
C LYS A 217 3.09 -14.10 6.69
N THR A 218 2.79 -14.90 7.70
CA THR A 218 1.43 -15.27 8.12
C THR A 218 1.26 -15.11 9.62
N THR A 219 0.01 -15.08 10.08
CA THR A 219 -0.37 -14.99 11.49
C THR A 219 -1.63 -15.81 11.71
N ARG A 220 -1.61 -16.67 12.74
CA ARG A 220 -2.77 -17.48 13.12
C ARG A 220 -3.66 -16.69 14.07
N ILE A 221 -4.93 -16.53 13.73
CA ILE A 221 -5.97 -15.89 14.54
C ILE A 221 -7.22 -16.80 14.51
N ALA A 222 -7.90 -16.98 15.63
CA ALA A 222 -9.09 -17.86 15.72
C ALA A 222 -8.89 -19.29 15.14
N GLY A 223 -7.65 -19.79 15.13
CA GLY A 223 -7.30 -21.09 14.53
C GLY A 223 -7.08 -21.10 13.01
N ALA A 224 -7.27 -19.98 12.29
CA ALA A 224 -7.01 -19.84 10.86
C ALA A 224 -5.75 -18.99 10.57
N ASP A 225 -5.02 -19.31 9.49
CA ASP A 225 -3.80 -18.60 9.11
C ASP A 225 -4.09 -17.50 8.08
N PHE A 226 -3.81 -16.24 8.45
CA PHE A 226 -3.99 -15.05 7.62
C PHE A 226 -2.64 -14.51 7.12
N PRO A 227 -2.56 -13.88 5.93
CA PRO A 227 -1.40 -13.07 5.54
C PRO A 227 -1.18 -11.96 6.55
N HIS A 228 0.06 -11.76 7.01
CA HIS A 228 0.31 -10.86 8.14
C HIS A 228 -0.09 -9.40 7.85
N GLU A 229 0.10 -8.92 6.63
CA GLU A 229 -0.34 -7.58 6.19
C GLU A 229 -1.85 -7.34 6.37
N VAL A 230 -2.68 -8.39 6.22
CA VAL A 230 -4.13 -8.30 6.47
C VAL A 230 -4.41 -8.14 7.97
N VAL A 231 -3.64 -8.83 8.82
CA VAL A 231 -3.75 -8.68 10.28
C VAL A 231 -3.30 -7.28 10.69
N ARG A 232 -2.13 -6.81 10.24
CA ARG A 232 -1.64 -5.44 10.48
C ARG A 232 -2.68 -4.39 10.05
N SER A 233 -3.24 -4.52 8.85
CA SER A 233 -4.24 -3.58 8.34
C SER A 233 -5.58 -3.60 9.09
N ARG A 234 -5.93 -4.68 9.82
CA ARG A 234 -7.10 -4.69 10.71
C ARG A 234 -6.80 -4.08 12.07
N PHE A 235 -5.67 -4.41 12.67
CA PHE A 235 -5.27 -3.86 13.96
C PHE A 235 -5.05 -2.34 13.89
N LEU A 236 -4.50 -1.82 12.79
CA LEU A 236 -4.37 -0.38 12.53
C LEU A 236 -5.70 0.34 12.21
N LYS A 237 -6.84 -0.36 12.22
CA LYS A 237 -8.19 0.20 12.03
C LYS A 237 -9.06 0.13 13.29
N LEU A 238 -8.48 -0.27 14.42
CA LEU A 238 -9.17 -0.21 15.71
C LEU A 238 -9.32 1.25 16.13
N ASP A 239 -10.47 1.57 16.68
CA ASP A 239 -10.83 2.87 17.27
C ASP A 239 -11.34 2.66 18.71
N SER A 240 -11.70 3.74 19.40
CA SER A 240 -12.21 3.75 20.78
C SER A 240 -13.36 2.76 20.99
N SER A 241 -14.39 2.80 20.13
CA SER A 241 -15.55 1.91 20.21
C SER A 241 -15.19 0.43 20.05
N HIS A 242 -14.20 0.08 19.22
CA HIS A 242 -13.72 -1.30 19.15
C HIS A 242 -13.02 -1.76 20.44
N ILE A 243 -12.33 -0.86 21.15
CA ILE A 243 -11.68 -1.18 22.42
C ILE A 243 -12.71 -1.29 23.54
N GLU A 244 -13.70 -0.39 23.61
CA GLU A 244 -14.85 -0.50 24.52
C GLU A 244 -15.55 -1.87 24.40
N PHE A 245 -15.86 -2.30 23.18
CA PHE A 245 -16.44 -3.61 22.90
C PHE A 245 -15.54 -4.78 23.37
N VAL A 246 -14.22 -4.66 23.24
CA VAL A 246 -13.26 -5.68 23.74
C VAL A 246 -13.27 -5.72 25.26
N MET A 247 -13.31 -4.56 25.92
CA MET A 247 -13.38 -4.44 27.39
C MET A 247 -14.70 -4.98 27.94
N GLU A 248 -15.83 -4.70 27.28
CA GLU A 248 -17.12 -5.30 27.60
C GLU A 248 -17.09 -6.82 27.43
N CYS A 249 -16.51 -7.33 26.33
CA CYS A 249 -16.32 -8.76 26.11
C CYS A 249 -15.45 -9.43 27.18
N LEU A 250 -14.52 -8.72 27.82
CA LEU A 250 -13.77 -9.22 28.97
C LEU A 250 -14.60 -9.22 30.25
N HIS A 251 -15.26 -8.10 30.55
CA HIS A 251 -16.04 -7.93 31.77
C HIS A 251 -17.22 -8.91 31.86
N ASN A 252 -17.92 -9.11 30.74
CA ASN A 252 -19.08 -9.99 30.65
C ASN A 252 -18.71 -11.49 30.49
N ASN A 253 -17.42 -11.84 30.42
CA ASN A 253 -16.99 -13.23 30.26
C ASN A 253 -17.02 -13.99 31.59
N THR A 254 -18.01 -14.86 31.73
CA THR A 254 -18.18 -15.73 32.91
C THR A 254 -17.29 -16.98 32.89
N THR A 255 -16.42 -17.15 31.88
CA THR A 255 -15.58 -18.35 31.71
C THR A 255 -14.08 -18.02 31.81
N GLU A 256 -13.31 -18.92 32.42
CA GLU A 256 -11.87 -18.74 32.63
C GLU A 256 -11.09 -18.71 31.30
N VAL A 257 -10.47 -17.56 30.99
CA VAL A 257 -9.66 -17.38 29.77
C VAL A 257 -8.25 -17.92 29.98
N ARG A 258 -8.06 -19.22 29.74
CA ARG A 258 -6.77 -19.93 29.87
C ARG A 258 -5.61 -19.38 29.01
N ASN A 259 -5.91 -18.58 27.98
CA ASN A 259 -4.90 -17.95 27.13
C ASN A 259 -5.38 -16.55 26.72
N MET A 260 -5.23 -15.61 27.65
CA MET A 260 -5.66 -14.21 27.52
C MET A 260 -5.17 -13.56 26.23
N LYS A 261 -3.89 -13.72 25.89
CA LYS A 261 -3.30 -13.17 24.67
C LYS A 261 -3.96 -13.69 23.38
N GLN A 262 -4.25 -14.99 23.28
CA GLN A 262 -4.94 -15.54 22.09
C GLN A 262 -6.42 -15.15 22.03
N TYR A 263 -7.06 -14.99 23.18
CA TYR A 263 -8.42 -14.47 23.29
C TYR A 263 -8.48 -13.02 22.80
N LEU A 264 -7.69 -12.12 23.40
CA LEU A 264 -7.58 -10.72 23.00
C LEU A 264 -7.28 -10.55 21.51
N LEU A 265 -6.25 -11.24 20.99
CA LEU A 265 -5.92 -11.22 19.56
C LEU A 265 -7.10 -11.60 18.65
N THR A 266 -7.94 -12.52 19.12
CA THR A 266 -9.12 -13.01 18.39
C THR A 266 -10.28 -12.02 18.47
N VAL A 267 -10.54 -11.41 19.63
CA VAL A 267 -11.60 -10.40 19.78
C VAL A 267 -11.21 -9.13 19.01
N LEU A 268 -10.01 -8.59 19.22
CA LEU A 268 -9.48 -7.39 18.53
C LEU A 268 -9.54 -7.54 17.00
N PHE A 269 -9.09 -8.68 16.45
CA PHE A 269 -9.11 -8.91 14.99
C PHE A 269 -10.52 -8.99 14.38
N ASN A 270 -11.52 -9.37 15.19
CA ASN A 270 -12.89 -9.56 14.75
C ASN A 270 -13.81 -8.38 15.07
N ALA A 271 -13.49 -7.56 16.08
CA ALA A 271 -14.34 -6.45 16.55
C ALA A 271 -14.91 -5.59 15.40
N PRO A 272 -14.13 -5.10 14.42
CA PRO A 272 -14.66 -4.31 13.29
C PRO A 272 -15.62 -5.04 12.34
N THR A 273 -15.79 -6.35 12.51
CA THR A 273 -16.70 -7.19 11.72
C THR A 273 -17.82 -7.84 12.54
N THR A 274 -17.74 -7.80 13.87
CA THR A 274 -18.70 -8.49 14.76
C THR A 274 -19.42 -7.57 15.74
N MET A 275 -18.86 -6.41 16.10
CA MET A 275 -19.39 -5.49 17.10
C MET A 275 -20.86 -5.10 16.83
N ASN A 276 -21.19 -4.61 15.64
CA ASN A 276 -22.56 -4.20 15.28
C ASN A 276 -23.56 -5.35 15.38
N ASN A 277 -23.15 -6.58 15.03
CA ASN A 277 -24.00 -7.77 15.13
C ASN A 277 -24.21 -8.19 16.59
N HIS A 278 -23.20 -8.00 17.45
CA HIS A 278 -23.30 -8.25 18.90
C HIS A 278 -24.34 -7.32 19.53
N TYR A 279 -24.18 -6.00 19.36
CA TYR A 279 -25.13 -5.02 19.91
C TYR A 279 -26.54 -5.18 19.36
N THR A 280 -26.69 -5.46 18.06
CA THR A 280 -28.00 -5.76 17.46
C THR A 280 -28.65 -7.01 18.10
N ALA A 281 -27.87 -8.06 18.37
CA ALA A 281 -28.37 -9.27 19.01
C ALA A 281 -28.73 -9.05 20.49
N GLN A 282 -27.94 -8.25 21.23
CA GLN A 282 -28.17 -7.89 22.62
C GLN A 282 -29.45 -7.05 22.77
N VAL A 283 -29.61 -5.98 21.96
CA VAL A 283 -30.85 -5.18 21.96
C VAL A 283 -32.07 -6.01 21.60
N ASN A 284 -31.98 -6.88 20.58
CA ASN A 284 -33.09 -7.79 20.24
C ASN A 284 -33.39 -8.80 21.35
N HIS A 285 -32.37 -9.30 22.04
CA HIS A 285 -32.55 -10.18 23.20
C HIS A 285 -33.31 -9.44 24.30
N ASP A 286 -32.87 -8.25 24.70
CA ASP A 286 -33.46 -7.53 25.84
C ASP A 286 -34.89 -7.05 25.53
N MET A 287 -35.15 -6.63 24.29
CA MET A 287 -36.49 -6.28 23.78
C MET A 287 -37.47 -7.46 23.71
N HIS A 288 -36.99 -8.71 23.76
CA HIS A 288 -37.82 -9.92 23.68
C HIS A 288 -37.74 -10.84 24.91
N ALA A 289 -36.73 -10.67 25.77
CA ALA A 289 -36.62 -11.33 27.07
C ALA A 289 -37.49 -10.63 28.13
N GLY A 290 -37.72 -9.31 27.97
CA GLY A 290 -38.68 -8.53 28.75
C GLY A 290 -40.13 -8.80 28.36
N GLY A 291 -40.62 -10.02 28.59
CA GLY A 291 -42.05 -10.33 28.46
C GLY A 291 -42.89 -9.56 29.48
N TRP A 292 -43.86 -8.80 28.99
CA TRP A 292 -45.00 -8.26 29.78
C TRP A 292 -46.11 -9.31 29.87
#